data_AF-A0A1S5VFG1-F1
#
_entry.id   AF-A0A1S5VFG1-F1
#
_cell.length_a   1.000
_cell.length_b   1.000
_cell.length_c   1.000
_cell.angle_alpha   90.00
_cell.angle_beta   90.00
_cell.angle_gamma   90.00
#
_symmetry.space_group_name_H-M   'P 1'
#
loop_
_entity.id
_entity.type
_entity.pdbx_description
1 polymer ?
#
loop_
_entity_poly.entity_id
_entity_poly.type
_entity_poly.pdbx_seq_one_letter_code
_entity_poly.pdbx_strand_id
1 'polypeptide(L)'
;MKNIGSASSCLVLFFVICVNANGIVEHKALREKCRDESKLTDDDIKMSTMIADHLGCYLFCFLKDLEVMDDKGSFDPAAATDAVEEELREASRPEIYSCYESYSSDDDALNDNACSTALEMTRCFKEHAQNLYEVMGIFEPVV
;
A
#
# COMPACT_ATOMS: atom_id res chain seq x y z
N MET A 1 -9.38 -61.33 -14.97
CA MET A 1 -9.84 -60.76 -16.26
C MET A 1 -10.90 -59.72 -15.95
N LYS A 2 -10.77 -58.49 -16.52
CA LYS A 2 -11.81 -57.47 -16.90
C LYS A 2 -13.07 -57.32 -16.00
N ASN A 3 -13.64 -56.14 -15.73
CA ASN A 3 -13.39 -54.73 -15.99
C ASN A 3 -14.49 -53.93 -15.24
N ILE A 4 -14.12 -52.77 -14.69
CA ILE A 4 -14.75 -51.43 -14.84
C ILE A 4 -16.29 -51.30 -14.86
N GLY A 5 -16.78 -50.41 -14.00
CA GLY A 5 -18.01 -49.62 -14.15
C GLY A 5 -18.29 -48.83 -12.87
N SER A 6 -17.57 -47.74 -12.56
CA SER A 6 -17.82 -46.36 -13.02
C SER A 6 -19.31 -46.00 -13.09
N ALA A 7 -19.83 -45.51 -11.96
CA ALA A 7 -21.07 -44.74 -11.91
C ALA A 7 -20.77 -43.39 -11.26
N SER A 8 -20.75 -42.37 -12.13
CA SER A 8 -20.87 -40.96 -11.83
C SER A 8 -21.73 -40.68 -10.60
N SER A 9 -21.09 -40.16 -9.54
CA SER A 9 -21.71 -39.16 -8.67
C SER A 9 -20.87 -37.91 -8.76
N CYS A 10 -21.13 -37.22 -9.87
CA CYS A 10 -20.81 -35.83 -10.09
C CYS A 10 -21.78 -35.03 -9.22
N LEU A 11 -21.43 -34.74 -7.96
CA LEU A 11 -22.11 -33.73 -7.16
C LEU A 11 -21.41 -33.51 -5.83
N VAL A 12 -21.12 -32.22 -5.59
CA VAL A 12 -20.77 -31.61 -4.30
C VAL A 12 -19.32 -31.81 -3.87
N LEU A 13 -18.47 -30.92 -4.40
CA LEU A 13 -17.34 -30.23 -3.77
C LEU A 13 -16.50 -29.73 -4.96
N PHE A 14 -16.91 -28.71 -5.73
CA PHE A 14 -16.89 -27.30 -5.29
C PHE A 14 -16.12 -27.11 -3.96
N PHE A 15 -14.92 -27.69 -3.87
CA PHE A 15 -13.84 -27.12 -3.09
C PHE A 15 -13.55 -25.77 -3.75
N VAL A 16 -14.33 -24.78 -3.32
CA VAL A 16 -13.79 -23.52 -2.85
C VAL A 16 -12.75 -23.00 -3.82
N ILE A 17 -13.24 -22.43 -4.92
CA ILE A 17 -12.57 -21.32 -5.61
C ILE A 17 -12.52 -20.17 -4.59
N CYS A 18 -11.72 -20.31 -3.54
CA CYS A 18 -11.07 -19.20 -2.86
C CYS A 18 -9.66 -19.17 -3.46
N VAL A 19 -9.59 -18.86 -4.75
CA VAL A 19 -8.44 -18.12 -5.23
C VAL A 19 -8.52 -16.81 -4.46
N ASN A 20 -7.74 -16.69 -3.38
CA ASN A 20 -7.34 -15.40 -2.84
C ASN A 20 -6.61 -14.71 -3.99
N ALA A 21 -7.37 -14.01 -4.83
CA ALA A 21 -6.83 -13.24 -5.94
C ALA A 21 -6.25 -11.96 -5.35
N ASN A 22 -4.99 -12.10 -4.94
CA ASN A 22 -3.96 -11.08 -4.80
C ASN A 22 -4.03 -10.23 -3.53
N GLY A 23 -2.96 -10.28 -2.73
CA GLY A 23 -2.66 -9.43 -1.57
C GLY A 23 -2.46 -7.96 -1.94
N ILE A 24 -3.46 -7.38 -2.60
CA ILE A 24 -3.62 -5.94 -2.76
C ILE A 24 -4.63 -5.54 -1.69
N VAL A 25 -4.18 -4.84 -0.66
CA VAL A 25 -5.09 -4.31 0.35
C VAL A 25 -6.05 -3.34 -0.34
N GLU A 26 -7.34 -3.69 -0.40
CA GLU A 26 -8.34 -2.92 -1.15
C GLU A 26 -8.74 -1.66 -0.37
N HIS A 27 -7.94 -0.61 -0.48
CA HIS A 27 -8.19 0.68 0.16
C HIS A 27 -9.17 1.60 -0.61
N LYS A 28 -10.14 1.05 -1.36
CA LYS A 28 -10.98 1.85 -2.28
C LYS A 28 -11.64 3.07 -1.62
N ALA A 29 -12.33 2.86 -0.51
CA ALA A 29 -13.01 3.95 0.20
C ALA A 29 -12.03 5.02 0.72
N LEU A 30 -10.84 4.59 1.16
CA LEU A 30 -9.79 5.49 1.62
C LEU A 30 -9.20 6.29 0.45
N ARG A 31 -8.93 5.66 -0.69
CA ARG A 31 -8.47 6.35 -1.90
C ARG A 31 -9.48 7.39 -2.37
N GLU A 32 -10.77 7.05 -2.40
CA GLU A 32 -11.85 7.97 -2.78
C GLU A 32 -11.94 9.17 -1.81
N LYS A 33 -11.88 8.93 -0.50
CA LYS A 33 -11.84 9.99 0.52
C LYS A 33 -10.65 10.93 0.29
N CYS A 34 -9.44 10.39 0.20
CA CYS A 34 -8.23 11.19 0.07
C CYS A 34 -8.12 11.92 -1.27
N ARG A 35 -8.66 11.34 -2.35
CA ARG A 35 -8.85 12.02 -3.63
C ARG A 35 -9.68 13.28 -3.46
N ASP A 36 -10.85 13.13 -2.85
CA ASP A 36 -11.84 14.19 -2.73
C ASP A 36 -11.33 15.32 -1.83
N GLU A 37 -10.68 14.98 -0.71
CA GLU A 37 -10.04 15.95 0.19
C GLU A 37 -8.90 16.71 -0.48
N SER A 38 -8.13 16.04 -1.34
CA SER A 38 -7.01 16.62 -2.09
C SER A 38 -7.44 17.30 -3.39
N LYS A 39 -8.74 17.25 -3.73
CA LYS A 39 -9.31 17.79 -4.98
C LYS A 39 -8.65 17.22 -6.25
N LEU A 40 -8.25 15.95 -6.20
CA LEU A 40 -7.69 15.22 -7.33
C LEU A 40 -8.78 14.65 -8.21
N THR A 41 -8.43 14.33 -9.45
CA THR A 41 -9.27 13.57 -10.37
C THR A 41 -8.99 12.07 -10.27
N ASP A 42 -9.89 11.25 -10.79
CA ASP A 42 -9.65 9.79 -10.89
C ASP A 42 -8.40 9.48 -11.74
N ASP A 43 -8.14 10.29 -12.76
CA ASP A 43 -7.01 10.11 -13.67
C ASP A 43 -5.67 10.34 -12.96
N ASP A 44 -5.63 11.27 -11.99
CA ASP A 44 -4.42 11.55 -11.19
C ASP A 44 -4.02 10.35 -10.32
N ILE A 45 -5.00 9.55 -9.87
CA ILE A 45 -4.80 8.41 -8.96
C ILE A 45 -4.62 7.09 -9.73
N LYS A 46 -5.19 6.99 -10.95
CA LYS A 46 -5.06 5.81 -11.82
C LYS A 46 -3.74 5.77 -12.59
N MET A 47 -3.18 6.92 -12.95
CA MET A 47 -1.96 7.00 -13.79
C MET A 47 -0.65 7.07 -13.00
N SER A 48 -0.69 6.97 -11.66
CA SER A 48 0.43 7.24 -10.74
C SER A 48 1.57 6.20 -10.74
N THR A 49 1.83 5.59 -11.89
CA THR A 49 3.13 4.99 -12.22
C THR A 49 4.31 5.92 -11.92
N MET A 50 4.07 7.23 -11.76
CA MET A 50 4.99 8.23 -11.23
C MET A 50 4.37 8.97 -10.03
N ILE A 51 5.14 9.09 -8.94
CA ILE A 51 4.74 9.86 -7.76
C ILE A 51 5.03 11.35 -8.04
N ALA A 52 4.03 12.04 -8.57
CA ALA A 52 4.11 13.47 -8.89
C ALA A 52 3.94 14.35 -7.63
N ASP A 53 4.56 15.53 -7.62
CA ASP A 53 4.60 16.41 -6.43
C ASP A 53 3.21 16.79 -5.89
N HIS A 54 2.24 16.97 -6.79
CA HIS A 54 0.87 17.34 -6.42
C HIS A 54 0.11 16.24 -5.66
N LEU A 55 0.64 15.01 -5.60
CA LEU A 55 0.06 13.88 -4.87
C LEU A 55 0.42 13.89 -3.38
N GLY A 56 1.30 14.79 -2.91
CA GLY A 56 1.78 14.77 -1.52
C GLY A 56 0.67 14.79 -0.47
N CYS A 57 -0.37 15.62 -0.64
CA CYS A 57 -1.45 15.69 0.34
C CYS A 57 -2.42 14.51 0.26
N TYR A 58 -2.55 13.89 -0.92
CA TYR A 58 -3.26 12.63 -1.06
C TYR A 58 -2.55 11.52 -0.29
N LEU A 59 -1.22 11.43 -0.45
CA LEU A 59 -0.39 10.48 0.27
C LEU A 59 -0.43 10.71 1.77
N PHE A 60 -0.38 11.98 2.20
CA PHE A 60 -0.50 12.32 3.61
C PHE A 60 -1.84 11.87 4.20
N CYS A 61 -2.96 12.19 3.52
CA CYS A 61 -4.28 11.71 3.93
C CYS A 61 -4.31 10.18 4.05
N PHE A 62 -3.76 9.49 3.06
CA PHE A 62 -3.76 8.02 3.03
C PHE A 62 -2.95 7.43 4.18
N LEU A 63 -1.71 7.88 4.37
CA LEU A 63 -0.81 7.39 5.43
C LEU A 63 -1.32 7.75 6.83
N LYS A 64 -1.95 8.91 6.98
CA LYS A 64 -2.58 9.32 8.24
C LYS A 64 -3.77 8.41 8.61
N ASP A 65 -4.63 8.09 7.66
CA ASP A 65 -5.77 7.19 7.92
C ASP A 65 -5.35 5.74 8.17
N LEU A 66 -4.15 5.34 7.73
CA LEU A 66 -3.51 4.09 8.12
C LEU A 66 -2.81 4.17 9.48
N GLU A 67 -2.85 5.32 10.15
CA GLU A 67 -2.21 5.57 11.44
C GLU A 67 -0.68 5.38 11.41
N VAL A 68 -0.06 5.44 10.23
CA VAL A 68 1.41 5.35 10.07
C VAL A 68 2.07 6.73 10.04
N MET A 69 1.26 7.79 10.01
CA MET A 69 1.70 9.18 10.09
C MET A 69 0.73 10.00 10.94
N ASP A 70 1.26 10.91 11.76
CA ASP A 70 0.42 11.76 12.63
C ASP A 70 -0.10 13.03 11.91
N ASP A 71 -0.90 13.83 12.62
CA ASP A 71 -1.45 15.10 12.10
C ASP A 71 -0.40 16.14 11.69
N LYS A 72 0.86 15.96 12.09
CA LYS A 72 1.97 16.86 11.79
C LYS A 72 2.86 16.32 10.67
N GLY A 73 2.59 15.13 10.14
CA GLY A 73 3.44 14.49 9.15
C GLY A 73 4.56 13.63 9.75
N SER A 74 4.55 13.37 11.06
CA SER A 74 5.54 12.50 11.68
C SER A 74 5.23 11.04 11.37
N PHE A 75 6.15 10.37 10.67
CA PHE A 75 6.03 8.96 10.30
C PHE A 75 6.41 8.03 11.47
N ASP A 76 5.61 7.01 11.72
CA ASP A 76 5.88 5.96 12.71
C ASP A 76 6.29 4.65 12.00
N PRO A 77 7.59 4.28 12.01
CA PRO A 77 8.06 3.08 11.34
C PRO A 77 7.58 1.77 12.00
N ALA A 78 7.22 1.80 13.29
CA ALA A 78 6.67 0.64 13.98
C ALA A 78 5.21 0.42 13.54
N ALA A 79 4.39 1.48 13.55
CA ALA A 79 3.02 1.43 13.05
C ALA A 79 2.98 1.02 11.57
N ALA A 80 3.88 1.57 10.75
CA ALA A 80 4.01 1.17 9.35
C ALA A 80 4.36 -0.31 9.17
N THR A 81 5.27 -0.84 10.00
CA THR A 81 5.60 -2.27 9.98
C THR A 81 4.39 -3.12 10.37
N ASP A 82 3.60 -2.69 11.35
CA ASP A 82 2.42 -3.43 11.82
C ASP A 82 1.26 -3.38 10.80
N ALA A 83 1.18 -2.32 10.00
CA ALA A 83 0.20 -2.17 8.92
C ALA A 83 0.47 -3.12 7.73
N VAL A 84 1.69 -3.66 7.61
CA VAL A 84 2.03 -4.67 6.59
C VAL A 84 1.43 -6.04 6.96
N GLU A 85 1.01 -6.81 5.95
CA GLU A 85 0.56 -8.19 6.14
C GLU A 85 1.63 -9.03 6.86
N GLU A 86 1.19 -9.88 7.80
CA GLU A 86 2.08 -10.60 8.73
C GLU A 86 3.24 -11.32 8.03
N GLU A 87 2.97 -11.93 6.88
CA GLU A 87 3.93 -12.70 6.09
C GLU A 87 5.06 -11.84 5.49
N LEU A 88 4.81 -10.54 5.31
CA LEU A 88 5.75 -9.59 4.72
C LEU A 88 6.44 -8.71 5.76
N ARG A 89 5.94 -8.64 7.01
CA ARG A 89 6.45 -7.73 8.05
C ARG A 89 7.95 -7.82 8.29
N GLU A 90 8.48 -9.04 8.47
CA GLU A 90 9.90 -9.23 8.75
C GLU A 90 10.77 -8.80 7.57
N ALA A 91 10.31 -9.05 6.35
CA ALA A 91 11.03 -8.70 5.12
C ALA A 91 10.96 -7.19 4.82
N SER A 92 9.82 -6.54 5.13
CA SER A 92 9.61 -5.10 4.86
C SER A 92 10.21 -4.20 5.94
N ARG A 93 10.37 -4.67 7.18
CA ARG A 93 10.85 -3.87 8.31
C ARG A 93 12.18 -3.16 8.04
N PRO A 94 13.25 -3.82 7.52
CA PRO A 94 14.51 -3.13 7.26
C PRO A 94 14.36 -1.95 6.28
N GLU A 95 13.53 -2.11 5.25
CA GLU A 95 13.31 -1.07 4.24
C GLU A 95 12.50 0.10 4.80
N ILE A 96 11.48 -0.19 5.63
CA ILE A 96 10.68 0.85 6.30
C ILE A 96 11.57 1.72 7.19
N TYR A 97 12.42 1.09 7.99
CA TYR A 97 13.32 1.79 8.90
C TYR A 97 14.43 2.54 8.14
N SER A 98 14.95 1.97 7.05
CA SER A 98 15.92 2.64 6.17
C SER A 98 15.37 3.96 5.60
N CYS A 99 14.14 3.93 5.09
CA CYS A 99 13.48 5.14 4.59
C CYS A 99 13.22 6.17 5.70
N TYR A 100 12.77 5.72 6.86
CA TYR A 100 12.57 6.60 8.01
C TYR A 100 13.87 7.25 8.48
N GLU A 101 14.96 6.47 8.61
CA GLU A 101 16.27 6.97 9.02
C GLU A 101 16.81 8.01 8.04
N SER A 102 16.71 7.72 6.73
CA SER A 102 17.13 8.63 5.66
C SER A 102 16.44 9.99 5.79
N TYR A 103 15.11 9.99 5.96
CA TYR A 103 14.32 11.21 6.14
C TYR A 103 14.61 11.91 7.49
N SER A 104 14.68 11.17 8.60
CA SER A 104 14.88 11.74 9.95
C SER A 104 16.26 12.39 10.15
N SER A 105 17.21 12.04 9.30
CA SER A 105 18.58 12.57 9.33
C SER A 105 18.75 13.88 8.55
N ASP A 106 17.76 14.27 7.74
CA ASP A 106 17.77 15.53 7.00
C ASP A 106 17.15 16.67 7.84
N ASP A 107 17.94 17.68 8.20
CA ASP A 107 17.46 18.83 8.97
C ASP A 107 16.42 19.66 8.19
N ASP A 108 16.44 19.60 6.85
CA ASP A 108 15.47 20.25 5.98
C ASP A 108 14.13 19.49 5.93
N ALA A 109 14.16 18.17 6.09
CA ALA A 109 12.97 17.33 6.18
C ALA A 109 12.10 17.70 7.40
N LEU A 110 12.69 18.16 8.50
CA LEU A 110 11.97 18.60 9.70
C LEU A 110 11.25 19.96 9.54
N ASN A 111 11.52 20.70 8.47
CA ASN A 111 10.88 21.99 8.16
C ASN A 111 9.84 21.88 7.03
N ASP A 112 9.72 20.72 6.43
CA ASP A 112 8.77 20.45 5.36
C ASP A 112 7.35 20.26 5.90
N ASN A 113 6.35 20.59 5.07
CA ASN A 113 4.96 20.34 5.44
C ASN A 113 4.63 18.84 5.31
N ALA A 114 3.63 18.38 6.06
CA ALA A 114 3.24 16.97 6.14
C ALA A 114 2.98 16.29 4.78
N CYS A 115 2.51 17.05 3.78
CA CYS A 115 2.32 16.53 2.42
C CYS A 115 3.66 16.22 1.72
N SER A 116 4.68 17.04 1.93
CA SER A 116 6.04 16.80 1.41
C SER A 116 6.66 15.57 2.07
N THR A 117 6.51 15.45 3.40
CA THR A 117 6.97 14.28 4.15
C THR A 117 6.38 12.99 3.62
N ALA A 118 5.06 12.95 3.43
CA ALA A 118 4.37 11.80 2.88
C ALA A 118 4.82 11.46 1.45
N LEU A 119 5.08 12.48 0.64
CA LEU A 119 5.60 12.34 -0.72
C LEU A 119 6.97 11.66 -0.72
N GLU A 120 7.92 12.18 0.06
CA GLU A 120 9.30 11.67 0.12
C GLU A 120 9.37 10.26 0.73
N MET A 121 8.62 9.99 1.79
CA MET A 121 8.53 8.64 2.35
C MET A 121 8.01 7.64 1.31
N THR A 122 6.96 8.02 0.56
CA THR A 122 6.39 7.16 -0.48
C THR A 122 7.35 6.96 -1.65
N ARG A 123 8.12 8.00 -2.03
CA ARG A 123 9.20 7.88 -3.02
C ARG A 123 10.26 6.89 -2.58
N CYS A 124 10.72 6.99 -1.33
CA CYS A 124 11.68 6.05 -0.78
C CYS A 124 11.16 4.61 -0.82
N PHE A 125 9.89 4.36 -0.44
CA PHE A 125 9.31 3.02 -0.55
C PHE A 125 9.26 2.51 -1.99
N LYS A 126 8.95 3.37 -2.95
CA LYS A 126 8.95 2.97 -4.36
C LYS A 126 10.35 2.60 -4.85
N GLU A 127 11.38 3.32 -4.41
CA GLU A 127 12.77 3.13 -4.85
C GLU A 127 13.45 1.94 -4.18
N HIS A 128 13.23 1.76 -2.88
CA HIS A 128 13.96 0.80 -2.05
C HIS A 128 13.12 -0.40 -1.61
N ALA A 129 11.80 -0.24 -1.53
CA ALA A 129 10.87 -1.21 -0.99
C ALA A 129 9.76 -1.57 -1.99
N GLN A 130 10.10 -1.83 -3.26
CA GLN A 130 9.09 -1.98 -4.32
C GLN A 130 8.00 -3.01 -4.00
N ASN A 131 8.36 -4.15 -3.40
CA ASN A 131 7.39 -5.16 -2.97
C ASN A 131 6.38 -4.60 -1.94
N LEU A 132 6.85 -3.79 -1.00
CA LEU A 132 6.00 -3.10 -0.03
C LEU A 132 5.12 -2.07 -0.75
N TYR A 133 5.72 -1.25 -1.62
CA TYR A 133 5.01 -0.21 -2.38
C TYR A 133 3.84 -0.76 -3.19
N GLU A 134 4.01 -1.91 -3.83
CA GLU A 134 2.98 -2.55 -4.64
C GLU A 134 1.81 -3.09 -3.79
N VAL A 135 2.07 -3.60 -2.59
CA VAL A 135 1.02 -4.18 -1.72
C VAL A 135 0.30 -3.15 -0.85
N MET A 136 0.88 -1.97 -0.63
CA MET A 136 0.26 -0.89 0.18
C MET A 136 -1.07 -0.39 -0.41
N GLY A 137 -1.37 -0.67 -1.69
CA GLY A 137 -2.66 -0.32 -2.30
C GLY A 137 -2.96 1.19 -2.34
N ILE A 138 -1.90 2.02 -2.28
CA ILE A 138 -1.97 3.48 -2.31
C ILE A 138 -2.70 3.97 -3.56
N PHE A 139 -2.47 3.32 -4.69
CA PHE A 139 -3.05 3.66 -5.98
C PHE A 139 -3.85 2.51 -6.55
N GLU A 140 -4.73 2.81 -7.51
CA GLU A 140 -5.46 1.74 -8.20
C GLU A 140 -4.49 0.95 -9.09
N PRO A 141 -4.53 -0.40 -9.07
CA PRO A 141 -3.74 -1.20 -9.98
C PRO A 141 -4.16 -0.90 -11.43
N VAL A 142 -3.19 -0.70 -12.31
CA VAL A 142 -3.42 -0.57 -13.75
C VAL A 142 -3.71 -1.97 -14.29
N VAL A 143 -5.00 -2.34 -14.37
CA VAL A 143 -5.45 -3.63 -14.93
C VAL A 143 -5.62 -3.55 -16.44
#